data_AF-A0A9D8A0V8-F1
#
_entry.id   AF-A0A9D8A0V8-F1
#
_cell.length_a   1.000
_cell.length_b   1.000
_cell.length_c   1.000
_cell.angle_alpha   90.00
_cell.angle_beta   90.00
_cell.angle_gamma   90.00
#
_symmetry.space_group_name_H-M   'P 1'
#
loop_
_entity.id
_entity.type
_entity.pdbx_description
1 polymer ?
#
loop_
_entity_poly.entity_id
_entity_poly.type
_entity_poly.pdbx_seq_one_letter_code
_entity_poly.pdbx_strand_id
1 'polypeptide(L)' 'NPFQNIMGGALYLQQLLKRYENKLHLVLAAYNAGPEAVDKYKKIPPFEETQNYVKKVMETYSQYKKS' A
#
# COMPACT_ATOMS: atom_id res chain seq x y z
N ASN A 1 2.30 5.03 22.45
CA ASN A 1 0.87 4.72 22.61
C ASN A 1 0.38 4.06 21.31
N PRO A 2 0.13 2.74 21.29
CA PRO A 2 -0.18 1.99 20.06
C PRO A 2 -1.44 2.48 19.32
N PHE A 3 -2.42 3.05 20.04
CA PHE A 3 -3.63 3.62 19.43
C PHE A 3 -3.34 4.79 18.47
N GLN A 4 -2.37 5.64 18.79
CA GLN A 4 -1.99 6.77 17.93
C GLN A 4 -1.29 6.28 16.65
N ASN A 5 -0.48 5.22 16.74
CA ASN A 5 0.19 4.62 15.59
C ASN A 5 -0.82 3.96 14.63
N ILE A 6 -1.85 3.30 15.17
CA ILE A 6 -2.93 2.70 14.38
C ILE A 6 -3.75 3.78 13.66
N MET A 7 -4.13 4.85 14.38
CA MET A 7 -4.89 5.96 13.78
C MET A 7 -4.09 6.66 12.68
N GLY A 8 -2.80 6.96 12.93
CA GLY A 8 -1.92 7.58 11.93
C GLY A 8 -1.77 6.71 10.68
N GLY A 9 -1.56 5.40 10.86
CA GLY A 9 -1.49 4.45 9.74
C GLY A 9 -2.80 4.35 8.95
N ALA A 10 -3.95 4.31 9.63
CA ALA A 10 -5.26 4.24 8.99
C ALA A 10 -5.58 5.51 8.19
N LEU A 11 -5.32 6.70 8.75
CA LEU A 11 -5.49 7.97 8.06
C LEU A 11 -4.59 8.08 6.84
N TYR A 12 -3.33 7.66 6.98
CA TYR A 12 -2.39 7.68 5.85
C TYR A 12 -2.83 6.73 4.74
N LEU A 13 -3.28 5.52 5.08
CA LEU A 13 -3.81 4.57 4.10
C LEU A 13 -5.05 5.13 3.38
N GLN A 14 -5.95 5.80 4.09
CA GLN A 14 -7.11 6.47 3.50
C GLN A 14 -6.71 7.55 2.49
N GLN A 15 -5.68 8.34 2.80
CA GLN A 15 -5.14 9.34 1.87
C GLN A 15 -4.57 8.70 0.60
N LEU A 16 -3.84 7.58 0.75
CA LEU A 16 -3.29 6.84 -0.38
C LEU A 16 -4.40 6.21 -1.24
N LEU A 17 -5.44 5.64 -0.63
CA LEU A 17 -6.61 5.11 -1.34
C LEU A 17 -7.24 6.17 -2.23
N LYS A 18 -7.42 7.40 -1.71
CA LYS A 18 -7.91 8.53 -2.50
C LYS A 18 -6.94 8.92 -3.63
N ARG A 19 -5.63 9.02 -3.33
CA ARG A 19 -4.61 9.42 -4.32
C ARG A 19 -4.53 8.47 -5.51
N TYR A 20 -4.65 7.17 -5.26
CA TYR A 20 -4.51 6.12 -6.27
C TYR A 20 -5.84 5.51 -6.72
N GLU A 21 -6.97 6.20 -6.49
CA GLU A 21 -8.29 5.78 -6.98
C GLU A 21 -8.65 4.34 -6.60
N ASN A 22 -8.35 3.94 -5.35
CA ASN A 22 -8.56 2.59 -4.84
C ASN A 22 -7.78 1.47 -5.56
N LYS A 23 -6.78 1.80 -6.39
CA LYS A 23 -5.87 0.81 -7.01
C LYS A 23 -4.96 0.22 -5.92
N LEU A 24 -5.44 -0.82 -5.23
CA LEU A 24 -4.82 -1.39 -4.04
C LEU A 24 -3.33 -1.68 -4.19
N HIS A 25 -2.90 -2.19 -5.35
CA HIS A 25 -1.48 -2.48 -5.60
C HIS A 25 -0.60 -1.21 -5.58
N LEU A 26 -1.10 -0.07 -6.05
CA LEU A 26 -0.39 1.22 -5.98
C LEU A 26 -0.43 1.81 -4.57
N VAL A 27 -1.55 1.64 -3.87
CA VAL A 27 -1.71 2.05 -2.47
C VAL A 27 -0.70 1.33 -1.58
N LEU A 28 -0.59 0.01 -1.72
CA LEU A 28 0.37 -0.82 -0.98
C LEU A 28 1.82 -0.47 -1.35
N ALA A 29 2.10 -0.24 -2.64
CA ALA A 29 3.43 0.19 -3.06
C ALA A 29 3.80 1.55 -2.45
N ALA A 30 2.87 2.52 -2.42
CA ALA A 30 3.10 3.84 -1.85
C ALA A 30 3.21 3.83 -0.32
N TYR A 31 2.52 2.90 0.34
CA TYR A 31 2.64 2.72 1.79
C TYR A 31 4.04 2.21 2.17
N ASN A 32 4.64 1.33 1.37
CA ASN A 32 5.98 0.78 1.62
C ASN A 32 7.13 1.67 1.09
N ALA A 33 7.04 2.14 -0.16
CA ALA A 33 8.12 2.88 -0.85
C ALA A 33 7.94 4.40 -0.85
N GLY A 34 6.83 4.89 -0.31
CA GLY A 34 6.43 6.29 -0.42
C GLY A 34 5.71 6.63 -1.74
N PRO A 35 4.77 7.58 -1.72
CA PRO A 35 3.99 7.95 -2.91
C PRO A 35 4.86 8.59 -3.99
N GLU A 36 5.92 9.32 -3.64
CA GLU A 36 6.81 9.96 -4.60
C GLU A 36 7.46 8.97 -5.57
N ALA A 37 7.87 7.79 -5.07
CA ALA A 37 8.41 6.73 -5.90
C ALA A 37 7.34 6.20 -6.87
N VAL A 38 6.14 5.90 -6.38
CA VAL A 38 5.03 5.41 -7.22
C VAL A 38 4.62 6.45 -8.26
N ASP A 39 4.60 7.73 -7.90
CA ASP A 39 4.29 8.83 -8.81
C ASP A 39 5.35 9.04 -9.89
N LYS A 40 6.63 8.83 -9.55
CA LYS A 40 7.75 8.88 -10.49
C LYS A 40 7.67 7.75 -11.51
N TYR A 41 7.42 6.52 -11.05
CA TYR A 41 7.37 5.36 -11.94
C TYR A 41 6.01 5.18 -12.63
N LYS A 42 4.94 5.80 -12.11
CA LYS A 42 3.53 5.57 -12.51
C LYS A 42 3.09 4.10 -12.43
N LYS A 43 3.80 3.30 -11.62
CA LYS A 43 3.59 1.88 -11.37
C LYS A 43 4.28 1.48 -10.07
N ILE A 44 4.20 0.20 -9.70
CA ILE A 44 5.00 -0.35 -8.60
C ILE A 44 6.49 -0.11 -8.91
N PRO A 45 7.25 0.59 -8.05
CA PRO A 45 8.67 0.86 -8.28
C PRO A 45 9.48 -0.42 -8.51
N PRO A 46 10.60 -0.37 -9.24
CA PRO A 46 11.51 -1.49 -9.44
C PRO A 46 12.36 -1.79 -8.18
N PHE A 47 11.75 -1.74 -7.00
CA PHE A 47 12.36 -2.08 -5.72
C PHE A 47 11.87 -3.47 -5.34
N GLU A 48 12.81 -4.40 -5.20
CA GLU A 48 12.49 -5.80 -4.91
C GLU A 48 11.67 -5.95 -3.62
N GLU A 49 12.04 -5.21 -2.58
CA GLU A 49 11.30 -5.18 -1.32
C GLU A 49 9.83 -4.78 -1.52
N THR A 50 9.58 -3.71 -2.29
CA THR A 50 8.22 -3.20 -2.54
C THR A 50 7.40 -4.16 -3.37
N GLN A 51 7.99 -4.79 -4.38
CA GLN A 51 7.30 -5.80 -5.19
C GLN A 51 6.90 -7.01 -4.34
N ASN A 52 7.83 -7.49 -3.51
CA ASN A 52 7.58 -8.60 -2.59
C ASN A 52 6.52 -8.25 -1.54
N TYR A 53 6.58 -7.03 -0.99
CA TYR A 53 5.58 -6.53 -0.05
C TYR A 53 4.17 -6.52 -0.67
N VAL A 54 4.02 -5.90 -1.85
CA VAL A 54 2.72 -5.84 -2.55
C VAL A 54 2.18 -7.23 -2.83
N LYS A 55 3.03 -8.13 -3.36
CA LYS A 55 2.66 -9.52 -3.64
C LYS A 55 2.12 -10.22 -2.39
N LYS A 56 2.89 -10.20 -1.30
CA LYS A 56 2.54 -10.86 -0.03
C LYS A 56 1.21 -10.35 0.53
N VAL A 57 1.01 -9.04 0.56
CA VAL A 57 -0.23 -8.46 1.12
C VAL A 57 -1.44 -8.77 0.25
N MET A 58 -1.29 -8.73 -1.08
CA MET A 58 -2.39 -9.05 -2.01
C MET A 58 -2.79 -10.53 -1.97
N GLU A 59 -1.83 -11.43 -1.80
CA GLU A 59 -2.08 -12.86 -1.58
C GLU A 59 -2.89 -13.09 -0.31
N THR A 60 -2.43 -12.52 0.81
CA THR A 60 -3.13 -12.57 2.10
C THR A 60 -4.54 -11.96 2.01
N TYR A 61 -4.68 -10.79 1.40
CA TYR A 61 -5.98 -10.13 1.21
C TYR A 61 -6.96 -10.98 0.38
N SER A 62 -6.47 -11.60 -0.69
CA SER A 62 -7.29 -12.48 -1.53
C SER A 62 -7.74 -13.74 -0.79
N GLN A 63 -6.93 -14.27 0.13
CA GLN A 63 -7.32 -15.39 0.99
C GLN A 63 -8.42 -14.97 1.97
N TYR A 64 -8.25 -13.84 2.66
CA TYR A 64 -9.27 -13.31 3.58
C TYR A 64 -10.60 -13.01 2.90
N LYS A 65 -10.61 -12.57 1.65
CA LYS A 65 -11.85 -12.26 0.91
C LYS A 65 -12.61 -13.51 0.43
N LYS A 66 -11.95 -14.67 0.35
CA LYS A 66 -12.56 -15.94 -0.08
C LYS A 66 -13.21 -16.71 1.06
N SER A 67 -12.87 -16.39 2.31
CA SER A 67 -13.44 -16.93 3.54
C SER A 67 -14.67 -16.15 3.96
#